data_AF-A0A812NF72-F1
#
_entry.id   AF-A0A812NF72-F1
#
_cell.length_a   1.000
_cell.length_b   1.000
_cell.length_c   1.000
_cell.angle_alpha   90.00
_cell.angle_beta   90.00
_cell.angle_gamma   90.00
#
_symmetry.space_group_name_H-M   'P 1'
#
loop_
_entity.id
_entity.type
_entity.pdbx_description
1 polymer ?
#
loop_
_entity_poly.entity_id
_entity_poly.type
_entity_poly.pdbx_seq_one_letter_code
_entity_poly.pdbx_strand_id
1 'polypeptide(L)' 'AFVLGNFAACAATEPFQRWPPKVLEYLLKSDQLTVASEEETLLWVAKWRSAKPGREESAVAVLSSIRWPLLSLPT' A
#
# COMPACT_ATOMS: atom_id res chain seq x y z
N ALA A 1 8.73 14.46 -2.07
CA ALA A 1 7.79 14.25 -0.95
C ALA A 1 6.30 14.36 -1.34
N PHE A 2 5.91 14.40 -2.63
CA PHE A 2 4.49 14.55 -3.01
C PHE A 2 3.67 13.27 -2.74
N VAL A 3 4.17 12.11 -3.16
CA VAL A 3 3.48 10.82 -3.04
C VAL A 3 3.24 10.43 -1.58
N LEU A 4 4.18 10.70 -0.68
CA LEU A 4 4.06 10.37 0.74
C LEU A 4 2.94 11.16 1.43
N GLY A 5 2.75 12.43 1.07
CA GLY A 5 1.65 13.26 1.60
C GLY A 5 0.31 13.09 0.88
N ASN A 6 0.28 12.41 -0.27
CA ASN A 6 -0.91 12.26 -1.12
C ASN A 6 -1.12 10.79 -1.54
N PHE A 7 -0.72 9.84 -0.70
CA PHE A 7 -0.66 8.43 -1.08
C PHE A 7 -2.02 7.89 -1.52
N ALA A 8 -3.08 8.18 -0.79
CA ALA A 8 -4.45 7.77 -1.15
C ALA A 8 -4.88 8.34 -2.52
N ALA A 9 -4.57 9.61 -2.80
CA ALA A 9 -4.87 10.23 -4.09
C ALA A 9 -4.09 9.57 -5.23
N CYS A 10 -2.82 9.23 -5.00
CA CYS A 10 -2.03 8.47 -5.97
C CYS A 10 -2.56 7.04 -6.15
N ALA A 11 -2.94 6.37 -5.07
CA ALA A 11 -3.44 5.00 -5.07
C ALA A 11 -4.79 4.84 -5.80
N ALA A 12 -5.60 5.90 -5.80
CA ALA A 12 -6.85 5.96 -6.55
C ALA A 12 -6.67 6.06 -8.08
N THR A 13 -5.46 6.36 -8.57
CA THR A 13 -5.21 6.51 -10.01
C THR A 13 -4.88 5.18 -10.69
N GLU A 14 -5.24 5.04 -11.98
CA GLU A 14 -4.90 3.85 -12.77
C GLU A 14 -3.38 3.53 -12.79
N PRO A 15 -2.46 4.51 -12.88
CA PRO A 15 -1.02 4.26 -12.84
C PRO A 15 -0.53 3.51 -11.60
N PHE A 16 -1.20 3.64 -10.46
CA PHE A 16 -0.83 2.93 -9.23
C PHE A 16 -0.78 1.42 -9.42
N GLN A 17 -1.69 0.86 -10.21
CA GLN A 17 -1.73 -0.56 -10.51
C GLN A 17 -0.46 -1.07 -11.20
N ARG A 18 0.29 -0.18 -11.86
CA ARG A 18 1.54 -0.50 -12.58
C ARG A 18 2.79 -0.31 -11.74
N TRP A 19 2.65 0.16 -10.50
CA TRP A 19 3.81 0.46 -9.66
C TRP A 19 4.64 -0.79 -9.35
N PRO A 20 5.99 -0.67 -9.33
CA PRO A 20 6.86 -1.75 -8.91
C PRO A 20 6.67 -2.07 -7.42
N PRO A 21 6.76 -3.34 -7.01
CA PRO A 21 6.61 -3.73 -5.60
C PRO A 21 7.61 -3.04 -4.68
N LYS A 22 8.87 -2.89 -5.11
CA LYS A 22 9.90 -2.19 -4.34
C LYS A 22 9.56 -0.73 -4.03
N VAL A 23 8.82 -0.06 -4.92
CA VAL A 23 8.37 1.33 -4.70
C VAL A 23 7.29 1.34 -3.62
N LEU A 24 6.34 0.40 -3.68
CA LEU A 24 5.32 0.25 -2.65
C LEU A 24 5.94 -0.07 -1.28
N GLU A 25 6.84 -1.04 -1.22
CA GLU A 25 7.55 -1.38 0.03
C GLU A 25 8.27 -0.17 0.62
N TYR A 26 8.97 0.61 -0.21
CA TYR A 26 9.65 1.83 0.24
C TYR A 26 8.68 2.87 0.81
N LEU A 27 7.54 3.08 0.14
CA LEU A 27 6.52 4.04 0.59
C LEU A 27 5.84 3.58 1.88
N LEU A 28 5.48 2.30 1.98
CA LEU A 28 4.82 1.73 3.16
C LEU A 28 5.72 1.70 4.39
N LYS A 29 7.03 1.51 4.21
CA LYS A 29 8.02 1.59 5.30
C LYS A 29 8.32 3.02 5.74
N SER A 30 7.87 4.04 5.01
CA SER A 30 8.17 5.42 5.34
C SER A 30 7.33 5.92 6.51
N ASP A 31 7.96 6.51 7.51
CA ASP A 31 7.29 7.21 8.62
C ASP A 31 6.61 8.52 8.21
N GLN A 32 6.91 9.00 7.01
CA GLN A 32 6.30 10.19 6.44
C GLN A 32 5.04 9.88 5.61
N LEU A 33 4.66 8.60 5.50
CA LEU A 33 3.47 8.19 4.78
C LEU A 33 2.24 8.75 5.50
N THR A 34 1.48 9.58 4.79
CA THR A 34 0.23 10.14 5.27
C THR A 34 -0.93 9.34 4.69
N VAL A 35 -1.63 8.61 5.55
CA VAL A 35 -2.84 7.83 5.24
C VAL A 35 -3.89 8.10 6.31
N ALA A 36 -5.17 7.99 5.94
CA ALA A 36 -6.25 8.19 6.91
C ALA A 36 -6.29 7.04 7.93
N SER A 37 -6.03 5.81 7.46
CA SER A 37 -5.96 4.63 8.30
C SER A 37 -5.15 3.51 7.62
N GLU A 38 -4.66 2.54 8.39
CA GLU A 38 -3.90 1.42 7.82
C GLU A 38 -4.77 0.40 7.09
N GLU A 39 -6.07 0.36 7.38
CA GLU A 39 -7.05 -0.42 6.62
C GLU A 39 -7.17 0.11 5.19
N GLU A 40 -7.09 1.42 5.02
CA GLU A 40 -7.08 2.05 3.71
C GLU A 40 -5.83 1.62 2.91
N THR A 41 -4.66 1.66 3.56
CA THR A 41 -3.40 1.14 2.99
C THR A 41 -3.54 -0.32 2.54
N LEU A 42 -4.10 -1.17 3.40
CA LEU A 42 -4.33 -2.58 3.10
C LEU A 42 -5.26 -2.77 1.91
N LEU A 43 -6.33 -1.99 1.83
CA LEU A 43 -7.27 -2.02 0.70
C LEU A 43 -6.57 -1.63 -0.61
N TRP A 44 -5.72 -0.60 -0.59
CA TRP A 44 -4.94 -0.19 -1.76
C TRP A 44 -3.94 -1.26 -2.20
N VAL A 45 -3.24 -1.89 -1.26
CA VAL A 45 -2.34 -3.02 -1.56
C VAL A 45 -3.11 -4.21 -2.15
N ALA A 46 -4.30 -4.52 -1.62
CA ALA A 46 -5.16 -5.56 -2.17
C ALA A 46 -5.59 -5.27 -3.61
N LYS A 47 -5.97 -4.02 -3.91
CA LYS A 47 -6.29 -3.57 -5.28
C LYS A 47 -5.07 -3.64 -6.22
N TRP A 48 -3.89 -3.27 -5.73
CA TRP A 48 -2.66 -3.38 -6.51
C TRP A 48 -2.31 -4.84 -6.82
N ARG A 49 -2.48 -5.75 -5.85
CA ARG A 49 -2.29 -7.19 -6.06
C ARG A 49 -3.26 -7.73 -7.11
N SER A 50 -4.55 -7.40 -6.99
CA SER A 50 -5.58 -7.94 -7.90
C SER A 50 -5.46 -7.42 -9.34
N ALA A 51 -4.81 -6.28 -9.56
CA ALA A 51 -4.64 -5.70 -10.88
C ALA A 51 -3.73 -6.48 -11.83
N LYS A 52 -2.86 -7.38 -11.35
CA LYS A 52 -1.99 -8.19 -12.21
C LYS A 52 -1.73 -9.59 -11.62
N PRO A 53 -1.98 -10.67 -12.38
CA PRO A 53 -1.63 -12.03 -11.95
C PRO A 53 -0.10 -12.19 -11.84
N GLY A 54 0.36 -13.07 -10.94
CA GLY A 54 1.80 -13.31 -10.73
C GLY A 54 2.47 -12.36 -9.74
N ARG A 55 1.68 -11.67 -8.90
CA ARG A 55 2.18 -10.75 -7.85
C ARG A 55 2.17 -11.36 -6.46
N GLU A 56 1.90 -12.66 -6.31
CA GLU A 56 1.69 -13.32 -5.03
C GLU A 56 2.90 -13.17 -4.09
N GLU A 57 4.10 -13.50 -4.56
CA GLU A 57 5.33 -13.38 -3.76
C GLU A 57 5.65 -11.91 -3.43
N SER A 58 5.49 -11.02 -4.41
CA SER A 58 5.70 -9.58 -4.21
C SER A 58 4.67 -8.98 -3.26
N ALA A 59 3.44 -9.48 -3.26
CA ALA A 59 2.40 -9.03 -2.36
C ALA A 59 2.73 -9.41 -0.92
N VAL A 60 3.33 -10.57 -0.67
CA VAL A 60 3.79 -10.95 0.68
C VAL A 60 4.83 -9.94 1.20
N ALA A 61 5.79 -9.54 0.37
CA ALA A 61 6.79 -8.53 0.74
C ALA A 61 6.16 -7.15 1.02
N VAL A 62 5.23 -6.71 0.16
CA VAL A 62 4.50 -5.44 0.35
C VAL A 62 3.64 -5.49 1.62
N LEU A 63 2.92 -6.59 1.87
CA LEU A 63 2.11 -6.80 3.06
C LEU A 63 2.94 -6.82 4.35
N SER A 64 4.18 -7.33 4.31
CA SER A 64 5.10 -7.27 5.45
C SER A 64 5.51 -5.84 5.84
N SER A 65 5.27 -4.88 4.95
CA SER A 65 5.55 -3.46 5.18
C SER A 65 4.37 -2.69 5.80
N ILE A 66 3.21 -3.34 5.97
CA ILE A 66 2.03 -2.75 6.61
C ILE A 66 2.17 -2.81 8.12
N ARG A 67 1.71 -1.77 8.80
CA ARG A 67 1.71 -1.68 10.27
C ARG A 67 0.52 -2.42 10.85
N TRP A 68 0.56 -3.76 10.79
CA TRP A 68 -0.51 -4.64 11.28
C TRP A 68 -1.09 -4.31 12.67
N PRO A 69 -0.29 -3.88 13.68
CA PRO A 69 -0.83 -3.51 14.99
C PRO A 69 -1.74 -2.28 15.00
N LEU A 70 -1.70 -1.46 13.95
CA LEU A 70 -2.55 -0.27 13.80
C LEU A 70 -3.86 -0.55 13.07
N LEU A 71 -4.06 -1.78 12.60
CA LEU A 71 -5.34 -2.19 12.07
C LEU A 71 -6.32 -2.31 13.23
N SER A 72 -7.42 -1.58 13.11
CA SER A 72 -8.57 -1.64 13.99
C SER A 72 -9.17 -3.03 13.91
N LEU A 73 -8.83 -3.90 14.86
CA LEU A 73 -9.54 -5.14 15.04
C LEU A 73 -10.95 -4.78 15.55
N PRO A 74 -12.02 -5.31 14.95
CA PRO A 74 -13.33 -5.25 15.61
C PRO A 74 -13.18 -5.99 16.94
N THR A 75 -13.23 -5.22 18.04
CA THR A 75 -13.38 -5.73 19.42
C THR A 75 -14.71 -6.45 19.57
#